data_AF-A0A3L6F8C7-F1
#
_entry.id   AF-A0A3L6F8C7-F1
#
_cell.length_a   1.000
_cell.length_b   1.000
_cell.length_c   1.000
_cell.angle_alpha   90.00
_cell.angle_beta   90.00
_cell.angle_gamma   90.00
#
_symmetry.space_group_name_H-M   'P 1'
#
loop_
_entity.id
_entity.type
_entity.pdbx_description
1 polymer ?
#
loop_
_entity_poly.entity_id
_entity_poly.type
_entity_poly.pdbx_seq_one_letter_code
_entity_poly.pdbx_strand_id
1 'polypeptide(L)'
;MDGGGTHRTPEDVFRDFRARRAGMIKALTTDVEKFYQQCDPEKENLCLYGLPNETWEVNLPAEEVPPELPEPALGINFARDGMDEKDWLSLVAVHSDAWLLAVAFYFGARFGFDKESRKRLFVMINNLPTIYEVVTGTAKKQTKEKTPKSSSKSNKAGPKV
;
A
#
# COMPACT_ATOMS: atom_id res chain seq x y z
N MET A 1 6.00 32.16 -4.19
CA MET A 1 4.88 32.90 -4.81
C MET A 1 3.95 31.86 -5.42
N ASP A 2 2.64 32.11 -5.29
CA ASP A 2 1.46 31.25 -5.57
C ASP A 2 1.36 29.97 -4.73
N GLY A 3 0.71 29.91 -3.57
CA GLY A 3 -0.41 30.73 -3.07
C GLY A 3 -1.79 30.16 -3.42
N GLY A 4 -1.86 29.02 -4.12
CA GLY A 4 -3.11 28.38 -4.54
C GLY A 4 -3.04 26.85 -4.58
N GLY A 5 -2.22 26.23 -3.73
CA GLY A 5 -2.18 24.77 -3.61
C GLY A 5 -3.47 24.28 -2.96
N THR A 6 -4.24 23.44 -3.65
CA THR A 6 -5.35 22.72 -3.03
C THR A 6 -4.85 22.06 -1.75
N HIS A 7 -5.37 22.45 -0.59
CA HIS A 7 -5.03 21.80 0.68
C HIS A 7 -5.50 20.35 0.61
N ARG A 8 -4.58 19.44 0.31
CA ARG A 8 -4.84 18.00 0.28
C ARG A 8 -4.85 17.50 1.71
N THR A 9 -5.84 16.68 2.03
CA THR A 9 -6.05 16.12 3.37
C THR A 9 -5.44 14.72 3.48
N PRO A 10 -5.25 14.17 4.70
CA PRO A 10 -4.88 12.76 4.87
C PRO A 10 -5.82 11.81 4.12
N GLU A 11 -7.11 12.12 4.02
CA GLU A 11 -8.11 11.36 3.27
C GLU A 11 -7.84 11.37 1.76
N ASP A 12 -7.38 12.50 1.21
CA ASP A 12 -7.02 12.61 -0.20
C ASP A 12 -5.82 11.73 -0.54
N VAL A 13 -4.79 11.76 0.31
CA VAL A 13 -3.60 10.91 0.16
C VAL A 13 -3.95 9.45 0.36
N PHE A 14 -4.81 9.14 1.33
CA PHE A 14 -5.27 7.77 1.56
C PHE A 14 -6.12 7.23 0.39
N ARG A 15 -6.91 8.07 -0.28
CA ARG A 15 -7.63 7.69 -1.50
C ARG A 15 -6.66 7.32 -2.63
N ASP A 16 -5.62 8.13 -2.85
CA ASP A 16 -4.55 7.81 -3.80
C ASP A 16 -3.85 6.50 -3.44
N PHE A 17 -3.43 6.33 -2.18
CA PHE A 17 -2.83 5.09 -1.67
C PHE A 17 -3.73 3.86 -1.96
N ARG A 18 -5.02 3.95 -1.64
CA ARG A 18 -5.96 2.83 -1.87
C ARG A 18 -6.10 2.48 -3.34
N ALA A 19 -6.16 3.48 -4.21
CA ALA A 19 -6.31 3.24 -5.64
C ALA A 19 -5.08 2.53 -6.22
N ARG A 20 -3.87 3.03 -5.90
CA ARG A 20 -2.62 2.38 -6.30
C ARG A 20 -2.52 0.96 -5.75
N ARG A 21 -2.85 0.78 -4.46
CA ARG A 21 -2.90 -0.53 -3.80
C ARG A 21 -3.87 -1.49 -4.51
N ALA A 22 -5.03 -1.02 -4.95
CA ALA A 22 -6.00 -1.84 -5.68
C ALA A 22 -5.43 -2.33 -7.02
N GLY A 23 -4.76 -1.45 -7.77
CA GLY A 23 -4.05 -1.81 -9.00
C GLY A 23 -3.00 -2.90 -8.78
N MET A 24 -2.16 -2.73 -7.75
CA MET A 24 -1.11 -3.71 -7.44
C MET A 24 -1.67 -5.04 -6.93
N ILE A 25 -2.73 -5.04 -6.13
CA ILE A 25 -3.44 -6.27 -5.76
C ILE A 25 -3.97 -6.98 -7.01
N LYS A 26 -4.54 -6.22 -7.96
CA LYS A 26 -5.04 -6.78 -9.20
C LYS A 26 -3.92 -7.45 -9.99
N ALA A 27 -2.76 -6.80 -10.14
CA ALA A 27 -1.57 -7.36 -10.79
C ALA A 27 -1.14 -8.70 -10.16
N LEU A 28 -1.11 -8.76 -8.83
CA LEU A 28 -0.59 -9.91 -8.08
C LEU A 28 -1.65 -10.97 -7.75
N THR A 29 -2.89 -10.79 -8.19
CA THR A 29 -3.97 -11.76 -7.96
C THR A 29 -4.79 -12.01 -9.23
N THR A 30 -5.70 -11.11 -9.59
CA THR A 30 -6.64 -11.27 -10.70
C THR A 30 -5.94 -11.36 -12.05
N ASP A 31 -4.91 -10.55 -12.27
CA ASP A 31 -4.19 -10.43 -13.53
C ASP A 31 -2.80 -11.10 -13.46
N VAL A 32 -2.59 -12.05 -12.54
CA VAL A 32 -1.26 -12.61 -12.22
C VAL A 32 -0.56 -13.21 -13.44
N GLU A 33 -1.28 -13.92 -14.31
CA GLU A 33 -0.70 -14.49 -15.53
C GLU A 33 -0.19 -13.41 -16.49
N LYS A 34 -0.97 -12.33 -16.66
CA LYS A 34 -0.58 -11.18 -17.49
C LYS A 34 0.62 -10.45 -16.89
N PHE A 35 0.63 -10.25 -15.57
CA PHE A 35 1.74 -9.62 -14.87
C PHE A 35 3.03 -10.45 -15.01
N TYR A 36 2.94 -11.77 -14.81
CA TYR A 36 4.06 -12.70 -14.94
C TYR A 36 4.67 -12.67 -16.35
N GLN A 37 3.83 -12.68 -17.39
CA GLN A 37 4.27 -12.58 -18.79
C GLN A 37 4.95 -11.25 -19.12
N GLN A 38 4.52 -10.14 -18.50
CA GLN A 38 5.15 -8.83 -18.73
C GLN A 38 6.52 -8.70 -18.04
N CYS A 39 6.74 -9.43 -16.94
CA CYS A 39 8.00 -9.46 -16.20
C CYS A 39 9.04 -10.38 -16.87
N ASP A 40 9.36 -10.12 -18.14
CA ASP A 40 10.35 -10.88 -18.91
C ASP A 40 11.78 -10.67 -18.35
N PRO A 41 12.49 -11.71 -17.89
CA PRO A 41 13.85 -11.61 -17.35
C PRO A 41 14.89 -11.16 -18.38
N GLU A 42 14.61 -11.30 -19.68
CA GLU A 42 15.50 -10.87 -20.76
C GLU A 42 15.37 -9.38 -21.07
N LYS A 43 14.39 -8.69 -20.48
CA LYS A 43 14.26 -7.23 -20.55
C LYS A 43 15.12 -6.57 -19.47
N GLU A 44 15.28 -5.25 -19.60
CA GLU A 44 15.94 -4.41 -18.59
C GLU A 44 15.22 -4.46 -17.22
N ASN A 45 15.70 -3.70 -16.25
CA ASN A 45 15.28 -3.71 -14.85
C ASN A 45 13.87 -3.15 -14.62
N LEU A 46 12.85 -3.97 -14.91
CA LEU A 46 11.43 -3.61 -14.81
C LEU A 46 10.97 -3.40 -13.36
N CYS A 47 9.95 -2.57 -13.21
CA CYS A 47 9.25 -2.26 -11.97
C CYS A 47 7.74 -2.52 -12.09
N LEU A 48 7.06 -2.74 -10.97
CA LEU A 48 5.60 -2.73 -10.87
C LEU A 48 5.12 -1.39 -10.30
N TYR A 49 4.23 -0.70 -11.03
CA TYR A 49 3.61 0.54 -10.61
C TYR A 49 2.12 0.35 -10.33
N GLY A 50 1.66 0.92 -9.20
CA GLY A 50 0.24 1.16 -8.92
C GLY A 50 -0.16 2.58 -9.29
N LEU A 51 -1.26 2.73 -10.03
CA LEU A 51 -1.75 4.02 -10.52
C LEU A 51 -3.00 4.49 -9.76
N PRO A 52 -3.25 5.82 -9.67
CA PRO A 52 -4.35 6.38 -8.88
C PRO A 52 -5.75 6.13 -9.46
N ASN A 53 -5.83 5.50 -10.63
CA ASN A 53 -7.03 5.06 -11.33
C ASN A 53 -7.30 3.55 -11.15
N GLU A 54 -6.68 2.91 -10.15
CA GLU A 54 -6.84 1.49 -9.83
C GLU A 54 -6.28 0.51 -10.88
N THR A 55 -5.46 1.01 -11.82
CA THR A 55 -4.70 0.16 -12.75
C THR A 55 -3.27 -0.04 -12.30
N TRP A 56 -2.58 -0.94 -12.98
CA TRP A 56 -1.17 -1.26 -12.75
C TRP A 56 -0.42 -1.27 -14.08
N GLU A 57 0.89 -1.11 -13.99
CA GLU A 57 1.79 -1.10 -15.13
C GLU A 57 3.13 -1.78 -14.77
N VAL A 58 3.70 -2.51 -15.72
CA VAL A 58 5.09 -2.97 -15.67
C VAL A 58 5.89 -2.14 -16.66
N ASN A 59 6.83 -1.34 -16.15
CA ASN A 59 7.61 -0.42 -16.97
C ASN A 59 9.02 -0.22 -16.37
N LEU A 60 9.90 0.41 -17.14
CA LEU A 60 11.21 0.85 -16.69
C LEU A 60 11.08 1.91 -15.57
N PRO A 61 12.14 2.12 -14.77
CA PRO A 61 12.21 3.29 -13.88
C PRO A 61 12.05 4.61 -14.64
N ALA A 62 11.66 5.66 -13.91
CA ALA A 62 11.58 6.99 -14.48
C ALA A 62 12.95 7.45 -14.99
N GLU A 63 13.00 8.03 -16.19
CA GLU A 63 14.23 8.58 -16.77
C GLU A 63 14.64 9.93 -16.14
N GLU A 64 13.69 10.62 -15.49
CA GLU A 64 13.92 11.94 -14.89
C GLU A 64 14.79 11.87 -13.62
N VAL A 65 15.74 12.83 -13.50
CA VAL A 65 16.66 12.90 -12.35
C VAL A 65 16.62 14.29 -11.69
N PRO A 66 16.11 14.43 -10.45
CA PRO A 66 15.47 13.38 -9.64
C PRO A 66 14.03 13.09 -10.10
N PRO A 67 13.52 11.86 -9.89
CA PRO A 67 12.14 11.52 -10.20
C PRO A 67 11.16 12.27 -9.30
N GLU A 68 9.93 12.50 -9.79
CA GLU A 68 8.90 13.19 -9.01
C GLU A 68 8.41 12.38 -7.81
N LEU A 69 8.26 11.06 -7.95
CA LEU A 69 7.82 10.15 -6.91
C LEU A 69 8.94 9.19 -6.48
N PRO A 70 8.90 8.63 -5.26
CA PRO A 70 9.77 7.53 -4.88
C PRO A 70 9.69 6.39 -5.91
N GLU A 71 10.83 5.80 -6.26
CA GLU A 71 10.87 4.69 -7.20
C GLU A 71 10.50 3.36 -6.52
N PRO A 72 9.73 2.49 -7.21
CA PRO A 72 9.50 1.11 -6.78
C PRO A 72 10.78 0.27 -6.90
N ALA A 73 10.71 -0.99 -6.43
CA ALA A 73 11.83 -1.91 -6.56
C ALA A 73 12.14 -2.22 -8.03
N LEU A 74 13.42 -2.09 -8.38
CA LEU A 74 13.98 -2.29 -9.72
C LEU A 74 14.32 -3.76 -9.96
N GLY A 75 14.11 -4.23 -11.18
CA GLY A 75 14.57 -5.55 -11.61
C GLY A 75 13.78 -6.71 -11.01
N ILE A 76 12.48 -6.51 -10.74
CA ILE A 76 11.62 -7.58 -10.19
C ILE A 76 11.54 -8.78 -11.14
N ASN A 77 11.73 -8.56 -12.44
CA ASN A 77 11.75 -9.59 -13.47
C ASN A 77 12.95 -10.55 -13.36
N PHE A 78 14.10 -10.10 -12.86
CA PHE A 78 15.30 -10.95 -12.81
C PHE A 78 15.17 -12.13 -11.84
N ALA A 79 14.43 -11.96 -10.75
CA ALA A 79 14.22 -13.01 -9.77
C ALA A 79 13.08 -13.98 -10.15
N ARG A 80 12.30 -13.67 -11.20
CA ARG A 80 11.05 -14.39 -11.54
C ARG A 80 11.27 -15.88 -11.75
N ASP A 81 12.30 -16.25 -12.51
CA ASP A 81 12.57 -17.64 -12.90
C ASP A 81 13.58 -18.33 -11.95
N GLY A 82 14.14 -17.57 -11.00
CA GLY A 82 15.12 -18.05 -10.03
C GLY A 82 14.52 -18.60 -8.73
N MET A 83 13.19 -18.55 -8.56
CA MET A 83 12.49 -19.01 -7.35
C MET A 83 11.07 -19.47 -7.65
N ASP A 84 10.41 -20.10 -6.67
CA ASP A 84 9.00 -20.48 -6.78
C ASP A 84 8.11 -19.25 -7.02
N GLU A 85 7.15 -19.36 -7.94
CA GLU A 85 6.28 -18.24 -8.36
C GLU A 85 5.59 -17.56 -7.16
N LYS A 86 5.14 -18.33 -6.17
CA LYS A 86 4.50 -17.79 -4.96
C LYS A 86 5.46 -16.98 -4.10
N ASP A 87 6.72 -17.38 -4.03
CA ASP A 87 7.73 -16.68 -3.26
C ASP A 87 8.15 -15.40 -3.99
N TRP A 88 8.25 -15.45 -5.33
CA TRP A 88 8.45 -14.27 -6.16
C TRP A 88 7.31 -13.26 -6.01
N LEU A 89 6.05 -13.70 -6.10
CA LEU A 89 4.88 -12.83 -5.90
C LEU A 89 4.86 -12.23 -4.48
N SER A 90 5.28 -13.00 -3.47
CA SER A 90 5.40 -12.52 -2.09
C SER A 90 6.49 -11.46 -1.94
N LEU A 91 7.65 -11.66 -2.60
CA LEU A 91 8.73 -10.68 -2.65
C LEU A 91 8.25 -9.37 -3.29
N VAL A 92 7.60 -9.44 -4.46
CA VAL A 92 7.06 -8.28 -5.15
C VAL A 92 6.01 -7.57 -4.28
N ALA A 93 5.16 -8.32 -3.57
CA ALA A 93 4.17 -7.76 -2.66
C ALA A 93 4.81 -6.95 -1.51
N VAL A 94 5.85 -7.47 -0.87
CA VAL A 94 6.57 -6.76 0.22
C VAL A 94 7.19 -5.45 -0.28
N HIS A 95 7.84 -5.48 -1.45
CA HIS A 95 8.40 -4.27 -2.05
C HIS A 95 7.32 -3.26 -2.46
N SER A 96 6.17 -3.76 -2.93
CA SER A 96 5.01 -2.94 -3.28
C SER A 96 4.42 -2.22 -2.06
N ASP A 97 4.28 -2.92 -0.93
CA ASP A 97 3.81 -2.35 0.34
C ASP A 97 4.73 -1.22 0.82
N ALA A 98 6.05 -1.43 0.76
CA ALA A 98 7.04 -0.42 1.12
C ALA A 98 6.97 0.81 0.19
N TRP A 99 6.85 0.59 -1.11
CA TRP A 99 6.73 1.67 -2.10
C TRP A 99 5.46 2.52 -1.88
N LEU A 100 4.31 1.89 -1.63
CA LEU A 100 3.06 2.60 -1.37
C LEU A 100 3.14 3.49 -0.12
N LEU A 101 3.80 3.00 0.94
CA LEU A 101 4.08 3.82 2.12
C LEU A 101 4.98 5.02 1.79
N ALA A 102 6.04 4.80 1.01
CA ALA A 102 6.94 5.87 0.60
C ALA A 102 6.19 6.96 -0.21
N VAL A 103 5.37 6.57 -1.19
CA VAL A 103 4.56 7.50 -2.00
C VAL A 103 3.56 8.28 -1.14
N ALA A 104 2.84 7.60 -0.24
CA ALA A 104 1.86 8.26 0.62
C ALA A 104 2.51 9.32 1.54
N PHE A 105 3.67 8.99 2.12
CA PHE A 105 4.38 9.94 3.00
C PHE A 105 5.16 11.00 2.23
N TYR A 106 5.58 10.74 1.00
CA TYR A 106 6.07 11.76 0.08
C TYR A 106 5.01 12.84 -0.17
N PHE A 107 3.79 12.45 -0.52
CA PHE A 107 2.68 13.38 -0.66
C PHE A 107 2.35 14.09 0.65
N GLY A 108 2.35 13.37 1.78
CA GLY A 108 2.16 13.99 3.09
C GLY A 108 3.16 15.11 3.36
N ALA A 109 4.44 14.91 3.04
CA ALA A 109 5.46 15.95 3.16
C ALA A 109 5.22 17.12 2.19
N ARG A 110 4.93 16.84 0.91
CA ARG A 110 4.66 17.86 -0.13
C ARG A 110 3.43 18.72 0.20
N PHE A 111 2.44 18.16 0.88
CA PHE A 111 1.23 18.87 1.29
C PHE A 111 1.32 19.49 2.70
N GLY A 112 2.48 19.41 3.35
CA GLY A 112 2.72 20.07 4.64
C GLY A 112 2.06 19.38 5.84
N PHE A 113 1.93 18.04 5.83
CA PHE A 113 1.32 17.31 6.93
C PHE A 113 2.12 17.46 8.22
N ASP A 114 1.43 17.92 9.26
CA ASP A 114 1.93 17.93 10.62
C ASP A 114 1.93 16.52 11.25
N LYS A 115 2.32 16.44 12.53
CA LYS A 115 2.40 15.19 13.28
C LYS A 115 1.07 14.43 13.30
N GLU A 116 -0.04 15.11 13.55
CA GLU A 116 -1.35 14.46 13.66
C GLU A 116 -1.89 14.02 12.29
N SER A 117 -1.63 14.79 11.23
CA SER A 117 -1.96 14.42 9.86
C SER A 117 -1.22 13.16 9.41
N ARG A 118 0.09 13.06 9.69
CA ARG A 118 0.89 11.85 9.42
C ARG A 118 0.38 10.64 10.22
N LYS A 119 0.06 10.83 11.51
CA LYS A 119 -0.52 9.79 12.35
C LYS A 119 -1.86 9.29 11.81
N ARG A 120 -2.75 10.21 11.43
CA ARG A 120 -4.06 9.89 10.85
C ARG A 120 -3.93 9.11 9.54
N LEU A 121 -3.05 9.53 8.65
CA LEU A 121 -2.75 8.81 7.40
C LEU A 121 -2.27 7.38 7.70
N PHE A 122 -1.30 7.22 8.60
CA PHE A 122 -0.78 5.90 8.98
C PHE A 122 -1.87 4.97 9.52
N VAL A 123 -2.73 5.47 10.41
CA VAL A 123 -3.85 4.68 10.96
C VAL A 123 -4.78 4.20 9.85
N MET A 124 -5.14 5.05 8.87
CA MET A 124 -5.99 4.62 7.76
C MET A 124 -5.33 3.55 6.89
N ILE A 125 -4.04 3.70 6.59
CA ILE A 125 -3.25 2.71 5.84
C ILE A 125 -3.21 1.38 6.60
N ASN A 126 -2.89 1.40 7.89
CA ASN A 126 -2.69 0.22 8.72
C ASN A 126 -4.00 -0.50 9.09
N ASN A 127 -5.16 0.09 8.79
CA ASN A 127 -6.46 -0.58 8.91
C ASN A 127 -6.78 -1.52 7.73
N LEU A 128 -5.93 -1.54 6.69
CA LEU A 128 -6.03 -2.45 5.57
C LEU A 128 -4.98 -3.56 5.72
N PRO A 129 -5.28 -4.80 5.29
CA PRO A 129 -4.23 -5.80 5.15
C PRO A 129 -3.21 -5.31 4.13
N THR A 130 -1.94 -5.63 4.35
CA THR A 130 -0.87 -5.44 3.37
C THR A 130 -1.16 -6.24 2.10
N ILE A 131 -0.54 -5.86 0.99
CA ILE A 131 -0.60 -6.63 -0.25
C ILE A 131 0.00 -8.02 0.00
N TYR A 132 1.10 -8.09 0.75
CA TYR A 132 1.69 -9.36 1.17
C TYR A 132 0.68 -10.26 1.92
N GLU A 133 -0.09 -9.72 2.87
CA GLU A 133 -1.09 -10.50 3.61
C GLU A 133 -2.25 -10.97 2.73
N VAL A 134 -2.59 -10.20 1.69
CA VAL A 134 -3.59 -10.59 0.69
C VAL A 134 -3.06 -11.73 -0.20
N VAL A 135 -1.86 -11.57 -0.76
CA VAL A 135 -1.23 -12.54 -1.68
C VAL A 135 -0.95 -13.87 -0.96
N THR A 136 -0.49 -13.83 0.29
CA THR A 136 -0.21 -15.03 1.11
C THR A 136 -1.45 -15.61 1.79
N GLY A 137 -2.60 -14.95 1.69
CA GLY A 137 -3.86 -15.38 2.33
C GLY A 137 -3.86 -15.28 3.86
N THR A 138 -2.90 -14.58 4.45
CA THR A 138 -2.78 -14.39 5.92
C THR A 138 -3.74 -13.32 6.47
N ALA A 139 -4.26 -12.42 5.62
CA ALA A 139 -5.23 -11.38 6.00
C ALA A 139 -6.49 -11.93 6.72
N LYS A 140 -6.95 -13.13 6.34
CA LYS A 140 -8.13 -13.79 6.97
C LYS A 140 -7.89 -14.22 8.41
N LYS A 141 -6.63 -14.29 8.88
CA LYS A 141 -6.29 -14.69 10.25
C LYS A 141 -6.41 -13.52 11.25
N GLN A 142 -6.20 -12.28 10.81
CA GLN A 142 -6.15 -11.11 11.71
C GLN A 142 -7.52 -10.54 12.10
N THR A 143 -8.56 -10.68 11.27
CA THR A 143 -9.93 -10.20 11.59
C THR A 143 -10.60 -10.95 12.75
N LYS A 144 -9.97 -11.98 13.31
CA LYS A 144 -10.45 -12.69 14.51
C LYS A 144 -9.96 -12.11 15.83
N GLU A 145 -9.06 -11.13 15.85
CA GLU A 145 -8.60 -10.53 17.12
C GLU A 145 -9.40 -9.28 17.54
N LYS A 146 -10.39 -9.56 18.40
CA LYS A 146 -10.93 -8.76 19.52
C LYS A 146 -11.31 -7.29 19.25
N THR A 147 -12.61 -7.07 19.07
CA THR A 147 -13.30 -5.89 19.59
C THR A 147 -13.07 -5.77 21.11
N PRO A 148 -12.71 -4.59 21.64
CA PRO A 148 -12.72 -4.35 23.08
C PRO A 148 -14.18 -4.35 23.54
N LYS A 149 -14.60 -5.35 24.34
CA LYS A 149 -15.87 -5.30 25.05
C LYS A 149 -15.84 -4.12 26.01
N SER A 150 -16.60 -3.06 25.74
CA SER A 150 -16.91 -2.04 26.75
C SER A 150 -17.77 -2.69 27.83
N SER A 151 -17.17 -3.08 28.95
CA SER A 151 -17.92 -3.50 30.14
C SER A 151 -18.40 -2.24 30.87
N SER A 152 -19.60 -1.78 30.57
CA SER A 152 -20.32 -0.84 31.43
C SER A 152 -20.78 -1.57 32.70
N LYS A 153 -20.00 -1.43 33.78
CA LYS A 153 -20.45 -1.75 35.13
C LYS A 153 -21.43 -0.68 35.59
N SER A 154 -22.73 -0.96 35.57
CA SER A 154 -23.71 -0.24 36.39
C SER A 154 -23.72 -0.84 37.79
N ASN A 155 -23.07 -0.16 38.73
CA ASN A 155 -23.15 -0.51 40.15
C ASN A 155 -24.57 -0.24 40.66
N LYS A 156 -25.27 -1.32 41.06
CA LYS A 156 -26.39 -1.25 41.98
C LYS A 156 -25.87 -0.74 43.34
N ALA A 157 -26.44 0.35 43.82
CA ALA A 157 -26.37 0.73 45.23
C ALA A 157 -27.79 1.06 45.71
N GLY A 158 -28.38 0.14 46.45
CA GLY A 158 -29.36 0.48 47.48
C GLY A 158 -28.68 0.25 48.83
N PRO A 159 -29.01 1.06 49.85
CA PRO A 159 -29.48 0.41 51.07
C PRO A 159 -30.64 1.13 51.76
N LYS A 160 -31.32 0.30 52.56
CA LYS A 160 -32.45 0.49 53.46
C LYS A 160 -32.27 1.64 54.46
N VAL A 161 -33.36 2.39 54.71
CA VAL A 161 -34.09 2.48 56.00
C VAL A 161 -35.56 2.66 55.67
#